data_AF-A0A2M7XPR5-F1
#
_entry.id   AF-A0A2M7XPR5-F1
#
_cell.length_a   1.000
_cell.length_b   1.000
_cell.length_c   1.000
_cell.angle_alpha   90.00
_cell.angle_beta   90.00
_cell.angle_gamma   90.00
#
_symmetry.space_group_name_H-M   'P 1'
#
loop_
_entity.id
_entity.type
_entity.pdbx_description
1 polymer ?
#
loop_
_entity_poly.entity_id
_entity_poly.type
_entity_poly.pdbx_seq_one_letter_code
_entity_poly.pdbx_strand_id
1 'polypeptide(L)'
;MTAGPIKTAALQIDSQLSPKLLKDAEAILRDLFVERTLADIVDQQLQEMPKLGPEFQFVQQILANAFNIFNGLNSTEYKSYGTHQLIQYPEFANAREIEPVLEAVEAGRVYQLLPATRITGSPRIMIGGEIGLAALAHFSLISRKYRNPFIEGSIHILGPTRMAYDKICGLVEYTAEAVAKNIGVEIIG
;
A
#
# COMPACT_ATOMS: atom_id res chain seq x y z
N MET A 1 -5.31 13.54 14.35
CA MET A 1 -5.58 12.09 14.31
C MET A 1 -5.33 11.63 12.88
N THR A 2 -4.19 11.01 12.62
CA THR A 2 -3.85 10.46 11.31
C THR A 2 -4.58 9.12 11.16
N ALA A 3 -5.54 9.06 10.24
CA ALA A 3 -6.23 7.82 9.90
C ALA A 3 -5.25 6.96 9.09
N GLY A 4 -4.75 5.89 9.70
CA GLY A 4 -3.88 4.90 9.06
C GLY A 4 -4.46 3.49 9.22
N PRO A 5 -4.10 2.54 8.35
CA PRO A 5 -4.51 1.16 8.51
C PRO A 5 -3.99 0.61 9.86
N ILE A 6 -4.90 0.29 10.77
CA ILE A 6 -4.57 -0.38 12.03
C ILE A 6 -4.37 -1.86 11.73
N LYS A 7 -3.20 -2.38 12.09
CA LYS A 7 -2.92 -3.82 12.08
C LYS A 7 -3.01 -4.34 13.52
N THR A 8 -3.86 -5.34 13.73
CA THR A 8 -3.96 -6.05 15.00
C THR A 8 -3.19 -7.35 14.90
N ALA A 9 -2.27 -7.57 15.83
CA ALA A 9 -1.54 -8.82 15.98
C ALA A 9 -1.90 -9.47 17.32
N ALA A 10 -2.18 -10.77 17.30
CA ALA A 10 -2.34 -11.56 18.52
C ALA A 10 -1.00 -12.24 18.83
N LEU A 11 -0.52 -12.08 20.07
CA LEU A 11 0.74 -12.65 20.53
C LEU A 11 0.45 -13.54 21.73
N GLN A 12 0.96 -14.77 21.67
CA GLN A 12 0.98 -15.64 22.83
C GLN A 12 2.22 -15.33 23.66
N ILE A 13 2.02 -15.13 24.96
CA ILE A 13 3.08 -14.78 25.90
C ILE A 13 3.05 -15.80 27.04
N ASP A 14 4.19 -16.46 27.25
CA ASP A 14 4.36 -17.45 28.32
C ASP A 14 4.79 -16.77 29.62
N SER A 15 4.02 -15.78 30.09
CA SER A 15 4.27 -15.08 31.35
C SER A 15 2.97 -14.69 32.06
N GLN A 16 2.99 -14.68 33.41
CA GLN A 16 1.88 -14.14 34.19
C GLN A 16 1.93 -12.62 34.17
N LEU A 17 1.01 -12.00 33.42
CA LEU A 17 0.94 -10.55 33.27
C LEU A 17 0.03 -9.96 34.35
N SER A 18 0.61 -9.17 35.26
CA SER A 18 -0.18 -8.37 36.20
C SER A 18 -0.69 -7.08 35.53
N PRO A 19 -1.81 -6.48 36.00
CA PRO A 19 -2.30 -5.21 35.47
C PRO A 19 -1.28 -4.06 35.53
N LYS A 20 -0.41 -4.07 36.57
CA LYS A 20 0.67 -3.09 36.70
C LYS A 20 1.72 -3.27 35.60
N LEU A 21 2.15 -4.51 35.38
CA LEU A 21 3.15 -4.84 34.37
C LEU A 21 2.67 -4.51 32.95
N LEU A 22 1.37 -4.67 32.68
CA LEU A 22 0.76 -4.24 31.41
C LEU A 22 0.80 -2.72 31.21
N LYS A 23 0.50 -1.94 32.27
CA LYS A 23 0.59 -0.47 32.21
C LYS A 23 2.03 0.00 31.99
N ASP A 24 2.98 -0.62 32.69
CA ASP A 24 4.39 -0.28 32.56
C ASP A 24 4.89 -0.63 31.14
N ALA A 25 4.47 -1.76 30.57
CA ALA A 25 4.74 -2.11 29.18
C ALA A 25 4.08 -1.16 28.18
N GLU A 26 2.84 -0.71 28.41
CA GLU A 26 2.20 0.30 27.56
C GLU A 26 3.03 1.59 27.52
N ALA A 27 3.49 2.07 28.68
CA ALA A 27 4.32 3.26 28.76
C ALA A 27 5.63 3.10 27.99
N ILE A 28 6.30 1.95 28.14
CA ILE A 28 7.54 1.65 27.39
C ILE A 28 7.28 1.65 25.87
N LEU A 29 6.24 0.96 25.39
CA LEU A 29 5.93 0.90 23.97
C LEU A 29 5.53 2.27 23.40
N ARG A 30 4.84 3.08 24.22
CA ARG A 30 4.46 4.45 23.85
C ARG A 30 5.70 5.32 23.66
N ASP A 31 6.63 5.29 24.61
CA ASP A 31 7.87 6.06 24.52
C ASP A 31 8.76 5.62 23.34
N LEU A 32 8.70 4.33 22.98
CA LEU A 32 9.46 3.78 21.86
C LEU A 32 8.88 4.15 20.48
N PHE A 33 7.55 4.22 20.36
CA PHE A 33 6.89 4.26 19.03
C PHE A 33 6.11 5.53 18.72
N VAL A 34 5.71 6.32 19.72
CA VAL A 34 5.00 7.57 19.46
C VAL A 34 5.92 8.53 18.70
N GLU A 35 5.35 9.23 17.72
CA GLU A 35 6.03 10.18 16.83
C GLU A 35 7.10 9.58 15.90
N ARG A 36 7.30 8.25 15.89
CA ARG A 36 8.18 7.57 14.93
C ARG A 36 7.38 6.97 13.77
N THR A 37 7.94 7.00 12.57
CA THR A 37 7.37 6.24 11.44
C THR A 37 7.75 4.77 11.54
N LEU A 38 7.02 3.90 10.82
CA LEU A 38 7.37 2.49 10.74
C LEU A 38 8.78 2.28 10.18
N ALA A 39 9.18 3.11 9.22
CA ALA A 39 10.52 3.09 8.64
C ALA A 39 11.59 3.41 9.69
N ASP A 40 11.39 4.48 10.49
CA ASP A 40 12.33 4.84 11.58
C ASP A 40 12.47 3.69 12.59
N ILE A 41 11.34 3.04 12.92
CA ILE A 41 11.29 1.90 13.84
C ILE A 41 12.07 0.70 13.30
N VAL A 42 11.90 0.38 12.01
CA VAL A 42 12.59 -0.75 11.37
C VAL A 42 14.08 -0.46 11.15
N ASP A 43 14.45 0.75 10.74
CA ASP A 43 15.85 1.11 10.46
C ASP A 43 16.71 1.22 11.73
N GLN A 44 16.12 1.58 12.87
CA GLN A 44 16.83 1.63 14.16
C GLN A 44 17.02 0.26 14.85
N GLN A 45 16.81 -0.84 14.11
CA GLN A 45 16.74 -2.25 14.51
C GLN A 45 17.75 -2.76 15.55
N LEU A 46 18.86 -2.07 15.83
CA LEU A 46 20.01 -2.65 16.53
C LEU A 46 20.67 -1.80 17.63
N GLN A 47 20.37 -0.50 17.77
CA GLN A 47 21.18 0.36 18.67
C GLN A 47 20.45 0.97 19.88
N GLU A 48 19.12 1.10 19.86
CA GLU A 48 18.39 1.83 20.91
C GLU A 48 17.37 0.99 21.71
N MET A 49 17.39 -0.35 21.59
CA MET A 49 16.47 -1.14 22.42
C MET A 49 16.84 -0.97 23.90
N PRO A 50 15.91 -0.48 24.75
CA PRO A 50 16.18 -0.31 26.17
C PRO A 50 16.53 -1.67 26.76
N LYS A 51 17.59 -1.72 27.57
CA LYS A 51 17.92 -2.90 28.36
C LYS A 51 16.86 -3.05 29.44
N LEU A 52 15.83 -3.80 29.10
CA LEU A 52 14.71 -4.10 29.98
C LEU A 52 15.10 -5.17 31.01
N GLY A 53 14.61 -5.02 32.24
CA GLY A 53 14.78 -6.01 33.31
C GLY A 53 14.12 -7.35 32.96
N PRO A 54 14.47 -8.44 33.67
CA PRO A 54 13.93 -9.78 33.42
C PRO A 54 12.39 -9.85 33.49
N GLU A 55 11.76 -9.01 34.29
CA GLU A 55 10.29 -8.88 34.41
C GLU A 55 9.61 -8.35 33.13
N PHE A 56 10.36 -7.69 32.25
CA PHE A 56 9.90 -7.13 30.98
C PHE A 56 10.35 -7.95 29.77
N GLN A 57 10.81 -9.19 29.96
CA GLN A 57 11.24 -10.07 28.87
C GLN A 57 10.13 -10.29 27.82
N PHE A 58 8.86 -10.30 28.23
CA PHE A 58 7.73 -10.38 27.29
C PHE A 58 7.62 -9.15 26.37
N VAL A 59 8.04 -7.97 26.83
CA VAL A 59 8.08 -6.76 25.98
C VAL A 59 9.11 -6.94 24.87
N GLN A 60 10.27 -7.55 25.17
CA GLN A 60 11.26 -7.89 24.13
C GLN A 60 10.69 -8.89 23.11
N GLN A 61 9.91 -9.89 23.56
CA GLN A 61 9.23 -10.82 22.67
C GLN A 61 8.16 -10.13 21.80
N ILE A 62 7.37 -9.21 22.37
CA ILE A 62 6.41 -8.40 21.62
C ILE A 62 7.14 -7.60 20.54
N LEU A 63 8.23 -6.91 20.91
CA LEU A 63 9.02 -6.10 19.99
C LEU A 63 9.60 -6.95 18.86
N ALA A 64 10.25 -8.08 19.16
CA ALA A 64 10.78 -8.99 18.16
C ALA A 64 9.72 -9.48 17.16
N ASN A 65 8.53 -9.86 17.65
CA ASN A 65 7.44 -10.30 16.78
C ASN A 65 6.83 -9.15 15.98
N ALA A 66 6.68 -7.97 16.59
CA ALA A 66 6.20 -6.77 15.91
C ALA A 66 7.14 -6.40 14.75
N PHE A 67 8.46 -6.46 14.94
CA PHE A 67 9.43 -6.22 13.87
C PHE A 67 9.32 -7.22 12.71
N ASN A 68 9.08 -8.51 12.98
CA ASN A 68 8.84 -9.48 11.92
C ASN A 68 7.60 -9.13 11.08
N ILE A 69 6.55 -8.63 11.73
CA ILE A 69 5.35 -8.15 11.05
C ILE A 69 5.66 -6.88 10.25
N PHE A 70 6.39 -5.92 10.84
CA PHE A 70 6.73 -4.64 10.22
C PHE A 70 7.63 -4.80 9.00
N ASN A 71 8.62 -5.70 9.05
CA ASN A 71 9.47 -6.02 7.90
C ASN A 71 8.65 -6.56 6.71
N GLY A 72 7.54 -7.27 6.96
CA GLY A 72 6.60 -7.71 5.93
C GLY A 72 5.68 -6.60 5.40
N LEU A 73 5.61 -5.44 6.06
CA LEU A 73 4.79 -4.29 5.66
C LEU A 73 5.55 -3.25 4.82
N ASN A 74 6.88 -3.35 4.72
CA ASN A 74 7.71 -2.45 3.92
C ASN A 74 7.54 -2.62 2.40
N SER A 75 6.71 -3.55 1.95
CA SER A 75 6.31 -3.66 0.54
C SER A 75 5.08 -2.79 0.27
N THR A 76 5.15 -1.90 -0.72
CA THR A 76 3.97 -1.22 -1.27
C THR A 76 2.95 -2.27 -1.72
N GLU A 77 1.84 -2.40 -1.00
CA GLU A 77 0.80 -3.39 -1.31
C GLU A 77 -0.10 -2.84 -2.42
N TYR A 78 -0.05 -3.47 -3.60
CA TYR A 78 -0.94 -3.16 -4.71
C TYR A 78 -2.14 -4.09 -4.70
N LYS A 79 -3.33 -3.52 -4.53
CA LYS A 79 -4.60 -4.25 -4.64
C LYS A 79 -5.20 -4.02 -6.02
N SER A 80 -5.52 -5.11 -6.71
CA SER A 80 -6.16 -5.09 -8.03
C SER A 80 -7.54 -5.73 -7.96
N TYR A 81 -8.47 -5.21 -8.76
CA TYR A 81 -9.85 -5.68 -8.85
C TYR A 81 -10.30 -5.61 -10.30
N GLY A 82 -11.27 -6.45 -10.67
CA GLY A 82 -11.92 -6.36 -11.99
C GLY A 82 -11.15 -7.00 -13.16
N THR A 83 -10.06 -7.73 -12.90
CA THR A 83 -9.27 -8.40 -13.96
C THR A 83 -10.12 -9.28 -14.88
N HIS A 84 -11.12 -9.98 -14.35
CA HIS A 84 -12.04 -10.81 -15.14
C HIS A 84 -12.91 -10.00 -16.13
N GLN A 85 -13.11 -8.70 -15.91
CA GLN A 85 -13.88 -7.86 -16.83
C GLN A 85 -13.11 -7.54 -18.10
N LEU A 86 -11.77 -7.54 -18.04
CA LEU A 86 -10.93 -7.29 -19.21
C LEU A 86 -11.17 -8.34 -20.29
N ILE A 87 -11.40 -9.60 -19.93
CA ILE A 87 -11.61 -10.72 -20.88
C ILE A 87 -12.81 -10.47 -21.82
N GLN A 88 -13.74 -9.59 -21.44
CA GLN A 88 -14.97 -9.33 -22.21
C GLN A 88 -14.76 -8.32 -23.36
N TYR A 89 -13.63 -7.61 -23.40
CA TYR A 89 -13.40 -6.60 -24.42
C TYR A 89 -12.80 -7.20 -25.71
N PRO A 90 -13.23 -6.74 -26.90
CA PRO A 90 -12.71 -7.21 -28.18
C PRO A 90 -11.19 -7.08 -28.33
N GLU A 91 -10.59 -6.06 -27.70
CA GLU A 91 -9.15 -5.82 -27.63
C GLU A 91 -8.37 -7.00 -27.06
N PHE A 92 -9.02 -7.83 -26.24
CA PHE A 92 -8.41 -8.97 -25.56
C PHE A 92 -9.00 -10.31 -26.04
N ALA A 93 -9.58 -10.34 -27.25
CA ALA A 93 -10.07 -11.57 -27.87
C ALA A 93 -8.96 -12.60 -28.13
N ASN A 94 -7.72 -12.14 -28.31
CA ASN A 94 -6.53 -12.98 -28.28
C ASN A 94 -5.99 -13.03 -26.84
N ALA A 95 -5.95 -14.22 -26.25
CA ALA A 95 -5.51 -14.41 -24.87
C ALA A 95 -4.10 -13.88 -24.60
N ARG A 96 -3.23 -13.86 -25.62
CA ARG A 96 -1.87 -13.29 -25.50
C ARG A 96 -1.85 -11.80 -25.15
N GLU A 97 -2.92 -11.07 -25.47
CA GLU A 97 -3.00 -9.64 -25.16
C GLU A 97 -3.28 -9.35 -23.68
N ILE A 98 -3.92 -10.29 -22.97
CA ILE A 98 -4.26 -10.11 -21.53
C ILE A 98 -3.30 -10.86 -20.60
N GLU A 99 -2.60 -11.88 -21.10
CA GLU A 99 -1.64 -12.71 -20.37
C GLU A 99 -0.67 -11.91 -19.49
N PRO A 100 -0.03 -10.81 -19.95
CA PRO A 100 0.90 -10.04 -19.09
C PRO A 100 0.25 -9.45 -17.85
N VAL A 101 -1.03 -9.07 -17.94
CA VAL A 101 -1.80 -8.53 -16.80
C VAL A 101 -2.18 -9.66 -15.84
N LEU A 102 -2.60 -10.80 -16.37
CA LEU A 102 -2.94 -11.98 -15.55
C LEU A 102 -1.73 -12.46 -14.76
N GLU A 103 -0.58 -12.63 -15.41
CA GLU A 103 0.67 -13.03 -14.76
C GLU A 103 1.09 -12.06 -13.65
N ALA A 104 0.99 -10.75 -13.90
CA ALA A 104 1.33 -9.74 -12.91
C ALA A 104 0.35 -9.74 -11.72
N VAL A 105 -0.94 -9.98 -11.96
CA VAL A 105 -1.95 -10.09 -10.89
C VAL A 105 -1.71 -11.35 -10.05
N GLU A 106 -1.53 -12.51 -10.69
CA GLU A 106 -1.28 -13.78 -10.01
C GLU A 106 0.00 -13.76 -9.17
N ALA A 107 1.06 -13.14 -9.68
CA ALA A 107 2.32 -13.01 -8.97
C ALA A 107 2.32 -11.90 -7.90
N GLY A 108 1.23 -11.13 -7.73
CA GLY A 108 1.20 -9.98 -6.84
C GLY A 108 2.15 -8.84 -7.27
N ARG A 109 2.49 -8.78 -8.56
CA ARG A 109 3.47 -7.86 -9.16
C ARG A 109 2.86 -6.83 -10.10
N VAL A 110 1.59 -6.47 -9.90
CA VAL A 110 0.87 -5.46 -10.71
C VAL A 110 1.61 -4.12 -10.77
N TYR A 111 2.39 -3.79 -9.74
CA TYR A 111 3.24 -2.60 -9.72
C TYR A 111 4.25 -2.52 -10.88
N GLN A 112 4.66 -3.67 -11.43
CA GLN A 112 5.57 -3.75 -12.57
C GLN A 112 4.91 -3.26 -13.88
N LEU A 113 3.57 -3.22 -13.92
CA LEU A 113 2.81 -2.69 -15.04
C LEU A 113 2.65 -1.17 -14.98
N LEU A 114 3.03 -0.55 -13.85
CA LEU A 114 2.81 0.86 -13.62
C LEU A 114 4.07 1.66 -14.02
N PRO A 115 3.94 2.65 -14.92
CA PRO A 115 5.06 3.44 -15.36
C PRO A 115 5.54 4.36 -14.24
N ALA A 116 6.86 4.46 -14.06
CA ALA A 116 7.51 5.35 -13.10
C ALA A 116 7.38 6.82 -13.54
N THR A 117 6.19 7.37 -13.40
CA THR A 117 5.88 8.70 -13.93
C THR A 117 5.32 9.62 -12.87
N ARG A 118 5.72 10.89 -12.95
CA ARG A 118 5.13 11.94 -12.11
C ARG A 118 3.70 12.16 -12.58
N ILE A 119 2.76 11.91 -11.68
CA ILE A 119 1.34 12.21 -11.86
C ILE A 119 1.10 13.49 -11.07
N THR A 120 0.84 14.57 -11.79
CA THR A 120 0.57 15.90 -11.24
C THR A 120 -0.64 16.48 -11.97
N GLY A 121 -1.59 17.03 -11.24
CA GLY A 121 -2.57 17.97 -11.79
C GLY A 121 -3.92 17.32 -11.98
N SER A 122 -4.18 16.81 -13.17
CA SER A 122 -5.36 16.02 -13.52
C SER A 122 -5.03 14.51 -13.55
N PRO A 123 -6.04 13.62 -13.66
CA PRO A 123 -5.78 12.22 -13.97
C PRO A 123 -4.89 12.08 -15.20
N ARG A 124 -3.80 11.32 -15.05
CA ARG A 124 -2.86 11.09 -16.14
C ARG A 124 -3.34 9.92 -16.98
N ILE A 125 -3.49 10.14 -18.28
CA ILE A 125 -3.91 9.13 -19.25
C ILE A 125 -2.68 8.73 -20.08
N MET A 126 -2.48 7.44 -20.27
CA MET A 126 -1.46 6.86 -21.14
C MET A 126 -2.12 5.79 -21.99
N ILE A 127 -1.98 5.88 -23.32
CA ILE A 127 -2.67 5.01 -24.28
C ILE A 127 -1.64 4.18 -25.05
N GLY A 128 -1.79 2.86 -24.99
CA GLY A 128 -0.97 1.88 -25.72
C GLY A 128 0.52 2.11 -25.52
N GLY A 129 1.22 2.47 -26.61
CA GLY A 129 2.68 2.67 -26.60
C GLY A 129 3.17 3.75 -25.61
N GLU A 130 2.31 4.71 -25.23
CA GLU A 130 2.66 5.73 -24.23
C GLU A 130 2.93 5.12 -22.85
N ILE A 131 2.40 3.92 -22.57
CA ILE A 131 2.63 3.18 -21.32
C ILE A 131 4.12 2.81 -21.17
N GLY A 132 4.84 2.67 -22.29
CA GLY A 132 6.27 2.32 -22.30
C GLY A 132 6.54 0.82 -22.10
N LEU A 133 5.50 -0.01 -22.08
CA LEU A 133 5.58 -1.46 -22.00
C LEU A 133 4.92 -2.05 -23.24
N ALA A 134 5.70 -2.74 -24.09
CA ALA A 134 5.19 -3.34 -25.33
C ALA A 134 4.06 -4.35 -25.06
N ALA A 135 4.15 -5.08 -23.94
CA ALA A 135 3.13 -5.99 -23.45
C ALA A 135 1.78 -5.30 -23.14
N LEU A 136 1.76 -3.96 -23.04
CA LEU A 136 0.58 -3.17 -22.75
C LEU A 136 0.10 -2.33 -23.95
N ALA A 137 0.51 -2.67 -25.17
CA ALA A 137 0.15 -1.92 -26.39
C ALA A 137 -1.37 -1.80 -26.63
N HIS A 138 -2.15 -2.76 -26.14
CA HIS A 138 -3.61 -2.80 -26.26
C HIS A 138 -4.36 -2.22 -25.04
N PHE A 139 -3.63 -1.64 -24.09
CA PHE A 139 -4.19 -1.07 -22.88
C PHE A 139 -4.12 0.45 -22.88
N SER A 140 -4.99 1.07 -22.09
CA SER A 140 -4.78 2.41 -21.56
C SER A 140 -4.71 2.35 -20.05
N LEU A 141 -3.88 3.24 -19.49
CA LEU A 141 -3.69 3.42 -18.07
C LEU A 141 -4.11 4.83 -17.68
N ILE A 142 -5.05 4.94 -16.76
CA ILE A 142 -5.46 6.21 -16.15
C ILE A 142 -5.06 6.20 -14.69
N SER A 143 -4.32 7.21 -14.25
CA SER A 143 -3.70 7.22 -12.91
C SER A 143 -3.95 8.52 -12.16
N ARG A 144 -4.19 8.41 -10.85
CA ARG A 144 -4.35 9.54 -9.92
C ARG A 144 -3.58 9.30 -8.63
N LYS A 145 -2.79 10.26 -8.18
CA LYS A 145 -1.99 10.16 -6.96
C LYS A 145 -2.61 10.95 -5.81
N TYR A 146 -2.39 10.46 -4.61
CA TYR A 146 -2.67 11.14 -3.36
C TYR A 146 -1.46 11.03 -2.42
N ARG A 147 -1.21 12.04 -1.59
CA ARG A 147 -0.20 11.96 -0.53
C ARG A 147 -0.53 12.86 0.66
N ASN A 148 0.10 12.57 1.77
CA ASN A 148 0.39 13.52 2.85
C ASN A 148 1.87 13.31 3.28
N PRO A 149 2.35 13.94 4.36
CA PRO A 149 3.72 13.74 4.84
C PRO A 149 4.09 12.29 5.22
N PHE A 150 3.10 11.42 5.46
CA PHE A 150 3.29 10.06 5.99
C PHE A 150 2.87 8.93 5.02
N ILE A 151 1.98 9.22 4.07
CA ILE A 151 1.37 8.26 3.16
C ILE A 151 1.47 8.81 1.75
N GLU A 152 2.01 8.03 0.81
CA GLU A 152 1.88 8.24 -0.63
C GLU A 152 1.16 7.04 -1.24
N GLY A 153 0.23 7.29 -2.16
CA GLY A 153 -0.45 6.22 -2.88
C GLY A 153 -1.02 6.68 -4.22
N SER A 154 -1.56 5.72 -4.95
CA SER A 154 -2.06 5.95 -6.30
C SER A 154 -3.20 5.01 -6.65
N ILE A 155 -4.16 5.53 -7.41
CA ILE A 155 -5.26 4.77 -8.00
C ILE A 155 -4.99 4.68 -9.50
N HIS A 156 -5.15 3.46 -10.04
CA HIS A 156 -4.91 3.16 -11.44
C HIS A 156 -6.12 2.42 -12.01
N ILE A 157 -6.56 2.84 -13.20
CA ILE A 157 -7.52 2.11 -14.01
C ILE A 157 -6.78 1.65 -15.25
N LEU A 158 -6.68 0.32 -15.40
CA LEU A 158 -6.15 -0.34 -16.58
C LEU A 158 -7.33 -0.89 -17.38
N GLY A 159 -7.41 -0.56 -18.67
CA GLY A 159 -8.51 -0.99 -19.54
C GLY A 159 -8.09 -1.02 -21.02
N PRO A 160 -9.02 -1.33 -21.94
CA PRO A 160 -8.73 -1.34 -23.38
C PRO A 160 -8.45 0.06 -23.93
N THR A 161 -7.77 0.16 -25.06
CA THR A 161 -7.49 1.46 -25.71
C THR A 161 -8.75 2.25 -26.09
N ARG A 162 -9.89 1.57 -26.30
CA ARG A 162 -11.19 2.20 -26.56
C ARG A 162 -12.06 2.17 -25.30
N MET A 163 -12.09 3.28 -24.57
CA MET A 163 -12.92 3.47 -23.37
C MET A 163 -13.56 4.86 -23.33
N ALA A 164 -14.58 5.04 -22.49
CA ALA A 164 -15.22 6.34 -22.26
C ALA A 164 -14.35 7.20 -21.32
N TYR A 165 -13.27 7.78 -21.86
CA TYR A 165 -12.24 8.50 -21.09
C TYR A 165 -12.81 9.54 -20.12
N ASP A 166 -13.76 10.38 -20.56
CA ASP A 166 -14.37 11.41 -19.70
C ASP A 166 -15.00 10.80 -18.44
N LYS A 167 -15.72 9.69 -18.59
CA LYS A 167 -16.36 8.98 -17.47
C LYS A 167 -15.33 8.33 -16.55
N ILE A 168 -14.30 7.70 -17.13
CA ILE A 168 -13.29 6.99 -16.34
C ILE A 168 -12.37 7.97 -15.60
N CYS A 169 -12.04 9.11 -16.22
CA CYS A 169 -11.33 10.20 -15.56
C CYS A 169 -12.13 10.77 -14.39
N GLY A 170 -13.44 11.00 -14.57
CA GLY A 170 -14.31 11.41 -13.45
C GLY A 170 -14.36 10.38 -12.33
N LEU A 171 -14.40 9.09 -12.68
CA LEU A 171 -14.40 8.00 -11.71
C LEU A 171 -13.10 7.91 -10.91
N VAL A 172 -11.94 7.96 -11.57
CA VAL A 172 -10.65 7.88 -10.87
C VAL A 172 -10.41 9.10 -9.99
N GLU A 173 -10.84 10.28 -10.44
CA GLU A 173 -10.76 11.52 -9.66
C GLU A 173 -11.60 11.40 -8.39
N TYR A 174 -12.89 11.09 -8.54
CA TYR A 174 -13.80 10.92 -7.41
C TYR A 174 -13.33 9.84 -6.44
N THR A 175 -12.82 8.72 -6.96
CA THR A 175 -12.31 7.63 -6.10
C THR A 175 -11.07 8.09 -5.33
N ALA A 176 -10.16 8.82 -5.97
CA ALA A 176 -8.99 9.35 -5.30
C ALA A 176 -9.37 10.36 -4.23
N GLU A 177 -10.30 11.28 -4.51
CA GLU A 177 -10.82 12.24 -3.53
C GLU A 177 -11.52 11.55 -2.35
N ALA A 178 -12.32 10.51 -2.62
CA ALA A 178 -13.01 9.74 -1.59
C ALA A 178 -12.01 8.99 -0.70
N VAL A 179 -11.01 8.32 -1.28
CA VAL A 179 -9.92 7.69 -0.51
C VAL A 179 -9.20 8.76 0.30
N ALA A 180 -8.84 9.87 -0.35
CA ALA A 180 -8.08 10.94 0.26
C ALA A 180 -8.77 11.53 1.50
N LYS A 181 -10.07 11.80 1.37
CA LYS A 181 -10.93 12.26 2.47
C LYS A 181 -11.01 11.26 3.62
N ASN A 182 -11.14 9.96 3.32
CA ASN A 182 -11.30 8.93 4.36
C ASN A 182 -10.01 8.62 5.12
N ILE A 183 -8.84 8.77 4.49
CA ILE A 183 -7.53 8.50 5.13
C ILE A 183 -6.77 9.77 5.53
N GLY A 184 -7.30 10.96 5.26
CA GLY A 184 -6.67 12.24 5.62
C GLY A 184 -5.40 12.55 4.81
N VAL A 185 -5.46 12.35 3.50
CA VAL A 185 -4.40 12.73 2.54
C VAL A 185 -4.94 13.74 1.52
N GLU A 186 -4.04 14.37 0.77
CA GLU A 186 -4.37 15.33 -0.28
C GLU A 186 -4.13 14.75 -1.67
N ILE A 187 -4.86 15.24 -2.67
CA ILE A 187 -4.63 14.87 -4.06
C ILE A 187 -3.40 15.63 -4.59
N ILE A 188 -2.53 14.93 -5.32
CA ILE A 188 -1.34 15.55 -5.90
C ILE A 188 -1.73 16.30 -7.18
N GLY A 189 -1.64 17.63 -7.12
CA GLY A 189 -1.72 18.55 -8.25
C GLY A 189 -0.44 18.62 -9.09
#